data_AF-A0A060CB71-F1
#
_entry.id   AF-A0A060CB71-F1
#
_cell.length_a   1.000
_cell.length_b   1.000
_cell.length_c   1.000
_cell.angle_alpha   90.00
_cell.angle_beta   90.00
_cell.angle_gamma   90.00
#
_symmetry.space_group_name_H-M   'P 1'
#
loop_
_entity.id
_entity.type
_entity.pdbx_description
1 polymer ?
#
loop_
_entity_poly.entity_id
_entity_poly.type
_entity_poly.pdbx_seq_one_letter_code
_entity_poly.pdbx_strand_id
1 'polypeptide(L)'
;MHAKRKTAAAVGALLAPVLALSLPTGSASAHGYISSPPSRQAQCAAGTVSCGAIKYEPQSVEGPKGLTSCSGGNAGFAELDDDSKGWKVTPVSGTTSFQWVLTARHAT
;
A
#
# COMPACT_ATOMS: atom_id res chain seq x y z
N MET A 1 -30.81 -27.85 32.90
CA MET A 1 -29.41 -27.39 32.73
C MET A 1 -28.93 -27.52 31.28
N HIS A 2 -29.14 -28.65 30.59
CA HIS A 2 -28.63 -28.87 29.23
C HIS A 2 -29.33 -28.06 28.12
N ALA A 3 -30.65 -27.87 28.18
CA ALA A 3 -31.38 -27.10 27.17
C ALA A 3 -30.91 -25.64 27.09
N LYS A 4 -30.74 -24.97 28.25
CA LYS A 4 -30.22 -23.59 28.33
C LYS A 4 -28.81 -23.46 27.76
N ARG A 5 -27.94 -24.47 27.97
CA ARG A 5 -26.60 -24.54 27.38
C ARG A 5 -26.63 -24.73 25.86
N LYS A 6 -27.54 -25.56 25.35
CA LYS A 6 -27.74 -25.76 23.90
C LYS A 6 -28.26 -24.50 23.21
N THR A 7 -29.20 -23.79 23.84
CA THR A 7 -29.71 -22.50 23.33
C THR A 7 -28.63 -21.43 23.32
N ALA A 8 -27.83 -21.32 24.38
CA ALA A 8 -26.71 -20.37 24.43
C ALA A 8 -25.65 -20.66 23.35
N ALA A 9 -25.33 -21.94 23.11
CA ALA A 9 -24.41 -22.35 22.05
C ALA A 9 -24.94 -22.01 20.65
N ALA A 10 -26.23 -22.23 20.39
CA ALA A 10 -26.85 -21.90 19.11
C ALA A 10 -26.87 -20.39 18.84
N VAL A 11 -27.18 -19.58 19.87
CA VAL A 11 -27.15 -18.12 19.77
C VAL A 11 -25.73 -17.60 19.55
N GLY A 12 -24.74 -18.16 20.26
CA GLY A 12 -23.33 -17.81 20.06
C GLY A 12 -22.82 -18.16 18.65
N ALA A 13 -23.21 -19.32 18.11
CA ALA A 13 -22.83 -19.75 16.76
C ALA A 13 -23.42 -18.86 15.66
N LEU A 14 -24.61 -18.29 15.88
CA LEU A 14 -25.25 -17.39 14.92
C LEU A 14 -24.73 -15.95 15.01
N LEU A 15 -24.38 -15.48 16.20
CA LEU A 15 -23.91 -14.10 16.41
C LEU A 15 -22.42 -13.91 16.12
N ALA A 16 -21.60 -14.94 16.32
CA ALA A 16 -20.14 -14.83 16.13
C ALA A 16 -19.72 -14.42 14.70
N PRO A 17 -20.30 -14.95 13.61
CA PRO A 17 -19.93 -14.54 12.25
C PRO A 17 -20.32 -13.09 11.93
N VAL A 18 -21.49 -12.66 12.41
CA VAL A 18 -21.99 -11.28 12.23
C VAL A 18 -21.09 -10.30 12.97
N LEU A 19 -20.67 -10.65 14.19
CA LEU A 19 -19.74 -9.85 14.96
C LEU A 19 -18.36 -9.80 14.31
N ALA A 20 -17.86 -10.93 13.78
CA ALA A 20 -16.57 -11.00 13.08
C ALA A 20 -16.53 -10.13 11.81
N LEU A 21 -17.62 -10.05 11.06
CA LEU A 21 -17.76 -9.17 9.88
C LEU A 21 -17.84 -7.68 10.24
N SER A 22 -18.24 -7.36 11.48
CA SER A 22 -18.32 -5.98 11.98
C SER A 22 -17.01 -5.48 12.59
N LEU A 23 -16.02 -6.36 12.78
CA LEU A 23 -14.71 -5.95 13.24
C LEU A 23 -14.00 -5.19 12.13
N PRO A 24 -13.42 -4.01 12.40
CA PRO A 24 -12.58 -3.33 11.42
C PRO A 24 -11.43 -4.27 11.04
N THR A 25 -11.40 -4.69 9.78
CA THR A 25 -10.24 -5.37 9.22
C THR A 25 -9.10 -4.38 9.26
N GLY A 26 -8.11 -4.61 10.12
CA GLY A 26 -6.91 -3.79 10.15
C GLY A 26 -6.30 -3.79 8.76
N SER A 27 -6.37 -2.66 8.05
CA SER A 27 -5.65 -2.48 6.80
C SER A 27 -4.16 -2.61 7.13
N ALA A 28 -3.54 -3.70 6.69
CA ALA A 28 -2.10 -3.83 6.74
C ALA A 28 -1.52 -2.79 5.77
N SER A 29 -1.20 -1.61 6.29
CA SER A 29 -0.72 -0.49 5.49
C SER A 29 0.80 -0.58 5.38
N ALA A 30 1.36 -1.47 4.55
CA ALA A 30 2.80 -1.49 4.26
C ALA A 30 3.16 -0.35 3.32
N HIS A 31 3.16 0.85 3.88
CA HIS A 31 3.08 2.06 3.09
C HIS A 31 4.29 2.95 3.32
N GLY A 32 5.00 3.20 2.23
CA GLY A 32 6.14 4.10 2.19
C GLY A 32 6.61 4.32 0.77
N TYR A 33 7.43 5.35 0.58
CA TYR A 33 8.01 5.68 -0.72
C TYR A 33 9.39 6.31 -0.54
N ILE A 34 10.22 6.24 -1.59
CA ILE A 34 11.52 6.93 -1.61
C ILE A 34 11.26 8.41 -1.91
N SER A 35 11.58 9.28 -0.95
CA SER A 35 11.44 10.73 -1.05
C SER A 35 12.68 11.40 -1.63
N SER A 36 13.87 10.82 -1.45
CA SER A 36 15.13 11.36 -1.96
C SER A 36 16.11 10.24 -2.36
N PRO A 37 16.68 10.27 -3.58
CA PRO A 37 16.17 11.01 -4.75
C PRO A 37 14.70 10.70 -5.04
N PRO A 38 13.91 11.65 -5.56
CA PRO A 38 12.47 11.47 -5.70
C PRO A 38 12.12 10.33 -6.66
N SER A 39 11.44 9.31 -6.13
CA SER A 39 10.83 8.22 -6.92
C SER A 39 9.76 8.75 -7.90
N ARG A 40 9.31 7.92 -8.85
CA ARG A 40 8.26 8.28 -9.82
C ARG A 40 6.98 8.73 -9.11
N GLN A 41 6.52 7.96 -8.13
CA GLN A 41 5.36 8.32 -7.31
C GLN A 41 5.58 9.57 -6.43
N ALA A 42 6.81 9.84 -5.98
CA ALA A 42 7.12 11.10 -5.30
C ALA A 42 7.04 12.31 -6.26
N GLN A 43 7.48 12.14 -7.51
CA GLN A 43 7.32 13.16 -8.55
C GLN A 43 5.85 13.41 -8.89
N CYS A 44 5.03 12.35 -8.92
CA CYS A 44 3.58 12.46 -9.07
C CYS A 44 2.96 13.27 -7.92
N ALA A 45 3.29 12.92 -6.67
CA ALA A 45 2.76 13.59 -5.48
C ALA A 45 3.19 15.05 -5.38
N ALA A 46 4.41 15.37 -5.85
CA ALA A 46 4.92 16.74 -5.92
C ALA A 46 4.37 17.56 -7.11
N GLY A 47 3.62 16.94 -8.03
CA GLY A 47 3.13 17.58 -9.24
C GLY A 47 4.21 17.83 -10.31
N THR A 48 5.40 17.29 -10.14
CA THR A 48 6.51 17.38 -11.12
C THR A 48 6.18 16.64 -12.42
N VAL A 49 5.46 15.53 -12.30
CA VAL A 49 4.93 14.75 -13.42
C VAL A 49 3.42 14.62 -13.24
N SER A 50 2.67 14.82 -14.32
CA SER A 50 1.22 14.66 -14.29
C SER A 50 0.86 13.18 -14.17
N CYS A 51 0.22 12.83 -13.06
CA CYS A 51 -0.19 11.47 -12.76
C CYS A 51 -1.68 11.39 -12.36
N GLY A 52 -2.21 10.18 -12.38
CA GLY A 52 -3.55 9.84 -11.95
C GLY A 52 -3.70 9.79 -10.43
N ALA A 53 -4.24 8.69 -9.90
CA ALA A 53 -4.55 8.56 -8.48
C ALA A 53 -3.30 8.50 -7.58
N ILE A 54 -2.18 7.98 -8.10
CA ILE A 54 -0.96 7.75 -7.30
C ILE A 54 -0.38 9.01 -6.63
N LYS A 55 -0.69 10.20 -7.17
CA LYS A 55 -0.25 11.48 -6.56
C LYS A 55 -0.84 11.72 -5.17
N TYR A 56 -1.98 11.13 -4.84
CA TYR A 56 -2.63 11.28 -3.54
C TYR A 56 -2.10 10.28 -2.50
N GLU A 57 -1.48 9.20 -2.95
CA GLU A 57 -1.05 8.08 -2.11
C GLU A 57 0.27 7.46 -2.58
N PRO A 58 1.36 8.24 -2.70
CA PRO A 58 2.65 7.73 -3.18
C PRO A 58 3.17 6.54 -2.35
N GLN A 59 2.75 6.43 -1.09
CA GLN A 59 3.10 5.36 -0.18
C GLN A 59 2.50 3.99 -0.53
N SER A 60 1.53 3.89 -1.44
CA SER A 60 0.68 2.71 -1.61
C SER A 60 1.07 1.76 -2.75
N VAL A 61 2.25 1.93 -3.37
CA VAL A 61 2.68 1.06 -4.49
C VAL A 61 3.08 -0.32 -3.98
N GLU A 62 2.08 -1.18 -3.77
CA GLU A 62 2.23 -2.53 -3.21
C GLU A 62 1.85 -3.61 -4.23
N GLY A 63 2.58 -4.73 -4.21
CA GLY A 63 2.26 -5.93 -4.98
C GLY A 63 3.01 -7.17 -4.51
N PRO A 64 2.76 -8.35 -5.12
CA PRO A 64 3.42 -9.61 -4.75
C PRO A 64 4.95 -9.54 -4.80
N LYS A 65 5.63 -10.32 -3.95
CA LYS A 65 7.10 -10.43 -3.95
C LYS A 65 7.61 -11.03 -5.26
N GLY A 66 8.79 -10.58 -5.70
CA GLY A 66 9.49 -11.13 -6.88
C GLY A 66 9.25 -10.38 -8.19
N LEU A 67 8.52 -9.26 -8.15
CA LEU A 67 8.25 -8.41 -9.31
C LEU A 67 9.38 -7.40 -9.56
N THR A 68 9.52 -6.98 -10.81
CA THR A 68 10.53 -6.01 -11.26
C THR A 68 9.95 -4.79 -11.97
N SER A 69 8.61 -4.70 -12.08
CA SER A 69 7.93 -3.51 -12.60
C SER A 69 7.90 -2.39 -11.55
N CYS A 70 7.85 -1.13 -12.02
CA CYS A 70 7.80 0.04 -11.17
C CYS A 70 6.46 0.16 -10.42
N SER A 71 5.37 -0.33 -11.03
CA SER A 71 4.04 -0.39 -10.39
C SER A 71 3.90 -1.49 -9.35
N GLY A 72 4.85 -2.44 -9.25
CA GLY A 72 4.67 -3.65 -8.47
C GLY A 72 3.54 -4.54 -9.00
N GLY A 73 3.19 -4.43 -10.28
CA GLY A 73 2.06 -5.16 -10.88
C GLY A 73 0.69 -4.62 -10.44
N ASN A 74 0.64 -3.49 -9.75
CA ASN A 74 -0.58 -2.84 -9.35
C ASN A 74 -1.20 -2.07 -10.53
N ALA A 75 -2.29 -2.61 -11.09
CA ALA A 75 -2.96 -2.03 -12.24
C ALA A 75 -3.45 -0.58 -12.02
N GLY A 76 -3.77 -0.20 -10.78
CA GLY A 76 -4.16 1.17 -10.43
C GLY A 76 -3.01 2.17 -10.57
N PHE A 77 -1.76 1.70 -10.54
CA PHE A 77 -0.54 2.49 -10.63
C PHE A 77 0.31 2.12 -11.85
N ALA A 78 -0.28 1.49 -12.87
CA ALA A 78 0.39 1.07 -14.10
C ALA A 78 1.09 2.23 -14.83
N GLU A 79 0.67 3.47 -14.59
CA GLU A 79 1.36 4.65 -15.11
C GLU A 79 2.81 4.78 -14.66
N LEU A 80 3.19 4.18 -13.52
CA LEU A 80 4.57 4.17 -13.07
C LEU A 80 5.48 3.35 -14.00
N ASP A 81 4.91 2.46 -14.82
CA ASP A 81 5.64 1.69 -15.83
C ASP A 81 5.71 2.41 -17.19
N ASP A 82 5.03 3.55 -17.36
CA ASP A 82 5.04 4.32 -18.60
C ASP A 82 6.23 5.26 -18.64
N ASP A 83 7.26 4.88 -19.40
CA ASP A 83 8.49 5.67 -19.57
C ASP A 83 8.28 6.95 -20.39
N SER A 84 7.13 7.13 -21.04
CA SER A 84 6.83 8.33 -21.84
C SER A 84 6.38 9.53 -21.01
N LYS A 85 6.10 9.37 -19.70
CA LYS A 85 5.56 10.42 -18.81
C LYS A 85 6.52 11.56 -18.45
N GLY A 86 7.69 11.65 -19.08
CA GLY A 86 8.61 12.78 -18.93
C GLY A 86 9.24 12.88 -17.53
N TRP A 87 9.45 11.72 -16.89
CA TRP A 87 10.09 11.56 -15.57
C TRP A 87 11.39 12.37 -15.46
N LYS A 88 11.57 13.05 -14.32
CA LYS A 88 12.78 13.83 -14.05
C LYS A 88 13.84 12.93 -13.43
N VAL A 89 14.99 12.88 -14.09
CA VAL A 89 16.15 12.15 -13.58
C VAL A 89 16.88 13.04 -12.58
N THR A 90 17.23 12.46 -11.42
CA THR A 90 18.11 13.13 -10.45
C THR A 90 19.54 12.62 -10.65
N PRO A 91 20.51 13.50 -10.97
CA PRO A 91 21.91 13.10 -11.02
C PRO A 91 22.37 12.60 -9.65
N VAL A 92 23.06 11.46 -9.64
CA VAL A 92 23.59 10.83 -8.43
C VAL A 92 25.09 10.60 -8.59
N SER A 93 25.82 10.60 -7.47
CA SER A 93 27.25 10.26 -7.48
C SER A 93 27.45 8.75 -7.28
N GLY A 94 28.70 8.27 -7.40
CA GLY A 94 29.05 6.86 -7.16
C GLY A 94 28.63 6.33 -5.77
N THR A 95 28.47 7.23 -4.80
CA THR A 95 27.85 6.94 -3.49
C THR A 95 26.66 7.87 -3.28
N THR A 96 25.48 7.31 -3.01
CA THR A 96 24.26 8.10 -2.83
C THR A 96 23.42 7.57 -1.69
N SER A 97 22.89 8.49 -0.88
CA SER A 97 21.94 8.18 0.19
C SER A 97 20.52 8.17 -0.36
N PHE A 98 19.76 7.14 0.00
CA PHE A 98 18.34 7.05 -0.28
C PHE A 98 17.55 7.26 1.01
N GLN A 99 16.44 8.00 0.93
CA GLN A 99 15.58 8.30 2.06
C GLN A 99 14.18 7.76 1.80
N TRP A 100 13.69 6.98 2.75
CA TRP A 100 12.33 6.48 2.79
C TRP A 100 11.46 7.33 3.71
N VAL A 101 10.25 7.62 3.28
CA VAL A 101 9.16 8.05 4.15
C VAL A 101 8.26 6.84 4.37
N LEU A 102 8.08 6.44 5.62
CA LEU A 102 7.21 5.32 6.01
C LEU A 102 5.99 5.90 6.73
N THR A 103 4.82 5.77 6.12
CA THR A 103 3.55 6.19 6.74
C THR A 103 3.01 5.11 7.67
N ALA A 104 3.38 3.85 7.43
CA ALA A 104 3.16 2.76 8.36
C ALA A 104 4.33 1.76 8.31
N ARG A 105 4.81 1.38 9.51
CA ARG A 105 6.05 0.61 9.69
C ARG A 105 5.76 -0.88 9.85
N HIS A 106 6.42 -1.70 9.05
CA HIS A 106 6.32 -3.17 9.08
C HIS A 106 7.65 -3.77 9.47
N ALA A 107 7.61 -4.98 10.02
CA ALA A 107 8.82 -5.79 10.14
C ALA A 107 9.34 -6.08 8.73
N THR A 108 10.61 -5.73 8.49
CA THR A 108 11.30 -5.91 7.22
C THR A 108 12.43 -6.91 7.40
#